data_AF-X5LU65-F1
#
_entry.id   AF-X5LU65-F1
#
_cell.length_a   1.000
_cell.length_b   1.000
_cell.length_c   1.000
_cell.angle_alpha   90.00
_cell.angle_beta   90.00
_cell.angle_gamma   90.00
#
_symmetry.space_group_name_H-M   'P 1'
#
loop_
_entity.id
_entity.type
_entity.pdbx_description
1 polymer ?
#
loop_
_entity_poly.entity_id
_entity_poly.type
_entity_poly.pdbx_seq_one_letter_code
_entity_poly.pdbx_strand_id
1 'polypeptide(L)'
;MPQYINTLYCIKILKDFADVKARGLRGFIEKESNLSHEGDCRVHEYGRVFGFVRVYENAKICGNIRICVQVYGHAEIFGKVFISKHLKFYDNAKVYYDTRILGFFCVYRHVNL
;
A
#
# COMPACT_ATOMS: atom_id res chain seq x y z
N MET A 1 -0.44 21.58 -1.40
CA MET A 1 -1.33 20.55 -0.80
C MET A 1 -0.96 20.45 0.67
N PRO A 2 -1.90 20.52 1.62
CA PRO A 2 -1.57 20.46 3.04
C PRO A 2 -0.85 19.15 3.32
N GLN A 3 0.34 19.26 3.90
CA GLN A 3 1.15 18.14 4.31
C GLN A 3 0.55 17.63 5.61
N TYR A 4 -0.45 16.73 5.50
CA TYR A 4 -1.00 16.02 6.65
C TYR A 4 0.15 15.27 7.31
N ILE A 5 0.62 15.79 8.44
CA ILE A 5 1.60 15.12 9.30
C ILE A 5 0.80 14.08 10.07
N ASN A 6 0.56 12.94 9.43
CA ASN A 6 -0.04 11.80 10.11
C ASN A 6 1.07 11.04 10.82
N THR A 7 0.89 10.78 12.11
CA THR A 7 1.75 9.88 12.87
C THR A 7 1.62 8.49 12.27
N LEU A 8 2.73 7.90 11.83
CA LEU A 8 2.73 6.55 11.30
C LEU A 8 3.42 5.60 12.28
N TYR A 9 2.81 4.44 12.44
CA TYR A 9 3.30 3.35 13.26
C TYR A 9 4.03 2.34 12.37
N CYS A 10 5.22 1.92 12.81
CA CYS A 10 5.98 0.88 12.14
C CYS A 10 5.27 -0.47 12.34
N ILE A 11 5.00 -1.18 11.25
CA ILE A 11 4.43 -2.52 11.30
C ILE A 11 5.49 -3.44 11.91
N LYS A 12 5.12 -4.12 13.00
CA LYS A 12 5.92 -5.18 13.61
C LYS A 12 5.25 -6.52 13.35
N ILE A 13 5.94 -7.38 12.63
CA ILE A 13 5.48 -8.74 12.40
C ILE A 13 5.83 -9.57 13.63
N LEU A 14 4.80 -10.19 14.21
CA LEU A 14 4.94 -10.97 15.44
C LEU A 14 5.18 -12.46 15.17
N LYS A 15 4.83 -12.94 13.98
CA LYS A 15 4.95 -14.33 13.55
C LYS A 15 5.25 -14.37 12.06
N ASP A 16 5.99 -15.37 11.63
CA ASP A 16 6.18 -15.62 10.19
C ASP A 16 4.83 -16.00 9.57
N PHE A 17 4.52 -15.45 8.40
CA PHE A 17 3.30 -15.76 7.66
C PHE A 17 3.61 -15.76 6.16
N ALA A 18 3.17 -16.82 5.47
CA ALA A 18 3.53 -17.09 4.08
C ALA A 18 5.06 -16.98 3.86
N ASP A 19 5.55 -16.16 2.94
CA ASP A 19 6.98 -15.94 2.65
C ASP A 19 7.65 -14.85 3.51
N VAL A 20 6.92 -14.26 4.46
CA VAL A 20 7.41 -13.16 5.31
C VAL A 20 8.12 -13.67 6.55
N LYS A 21 9.38 -13.27 6.72
CA LYS A 21 10.14 -13.45 7.98
C LYS A 21 9.97 -12.24 8.90
N ALA A 22 9.67 -12.50 10.17
CA ALA A 22 9.41 -11.50 11.21
C ALA A 22 10.53 -10.47 11.42
N ARG A 23 11.75 -10.76 10.95
CA ARG A 23 12.94 -9.91 11.15
C ARG A 23 13.14 -8.81 10.09
N GLY A 24 12.42 -8.82 8.97
CA GLY A 24 12.84 -8.06 7.77
C GLY A 24 11.99 -6.85 7.35
N LEU A 25 10.68 -6.84 7.61
CA LEU A 25 9.80 -5.83 6.98
C LEU A 25 9.55 -4.61 7.89
N ARG A 26 9.64 -3.42 7.29
CA ARG A 26 9.47 -2.10 7.92
C ARG A 26 8.50 -1.23 7.10
N GLY A 27 7.23 -1.63 7.06
CA GLY A 27 6.15 -0.79 6.53
C GLY A 27 5.60 0.15 7.61
N PHE A 28 4.84 1.16 7.19
CA PHE A 28 4.25 2.16 8.09
C PHE A 28 2.77 2.33 7.79
N ILE A 29 1.94 2.30 8.84
CA ILE A 29 0.49 2.53 8.78
C ILE A 29 0.08 3.64 9.75
N GLU A 30 -0.95 4.43 9.44
CA GLU A 30 -1.50 5.42 10.39
C GLU A 30 -2.39 4.78 11.46
N LYS A 31 -3.16 3.76 11.09
CA LYS A 31 -4.07 3.04 11.99
C LYS A 31 -4.18 1.57 11.59
N GLU A 32 -4.53 0.72 12.55
CA GLU A 32 -4.69 -0.73 12.36
C GLU A 32 -5.59 -1.07 11.16
N SER A 33 -6.73 -0.39 11.05
CA SER A 33 -7.65 -0.56 9.90
C SER A 33 -7.07 -0.24 8.51
N ASN A 34 -5.86 0.33 8.40
CA ASN A 34 -5.22 0.57 7.11
C ASN A 34 -4.67 -0.70 6.46
N LEU A 35 -4.41 -1.76 7.24
CA LEU A 35 -3.92 -3.03 6.75
C LEU A 35 -4.77 -4.16 7.33
N SER A 36 -5.32 -5.01 6.47
CA SER A 36 -6.12 -6.15 6.91
C SER A 36 -5.27 -7.16 7.67
N HIS A 37 -5.86 -7.77 8.70
CA HIS A 37 -5.29 -8.93 9.40
C HIS A 37 -5.66 -10.25 8.72
N GLU A 38 -6.57 -10.20 7.75
CA GLU A 38 -7.00 -11.33 6.93
C GLU A 38 -6.41 -11.24 5.52
N GLY A 39 -6.11 -12.41 4.93
CA GLY A 39 -5.43 -12.53 3.65
C GLY A 39 -3.91 -12.43 3.73
N ASP A 40 -3.27 -12.25 2.58
CA ASP A 40 -1.81 -12.17 2.42
C ASP A 40 -1.30 -10.74 2.17
N CYS A 41 -2.13 -9.72 2.48
CA CYS A 41 -1.82 -8.33 2.17
C CYS A 41 -0.67 -7.76 3.02
N ARG A 42 0.21 -6.95 2.40
CA ARG A 42 1.48 -6.54 3.03
C ARG A 42 1.95 -5.16 2.61
N VAL A 43 2.59 -4.48 3.55
CA VAL A 43 3.31 -3.21 3.34
C VAL A 43 4.73 -3.36 3.86
N HIS A 44 5.73 -3.15 3.01
CA HIS A 44 7.13 -3.26 3.40
C HIS A 44 8.04 -2.24 2.71
N GLU A 45 9.34 -2.27 3.05
CA GLU A 45 10.40 -1.42 2.46
C GLU A 45 10.04 0.07 2.40
N TYR A 46 9.70 0.67 3.54
CA TYR A 46 9.32 2.08 3.65
C TYR A 46 7.96 2.47 3.03
N GLY A 47 7.12 1.49 2.69
CA GLY A 47 5.74 1.75 2.27
C GLY A 47 4.98 2.48 3.37
N ARG A 48 4.33 3.60 3.03
CA ARG A 48 3.55 4.42 3.96
C ARG A 48 2.09 4.45 3.52
N VAL A 49 1.22 3.91 4.37
CA VAL A 49 -0.22 3.86 4.16
C VAL A 49 -0.92 4.68 5.23
N PHE A 50 -1.74 5.66 4.83
CA PHE A 50 -2.35 6.59 5.78
C PHE A 50 -3.66 7.18 5.23
N GLY A 51 -4.48 7.72 6.12
CA GLY A 51 -5.80 8.28 5.84
C GLY A 51 -6.89 7.22 5.81
N PHE A 52 -7.90 7.42 4.94
CA PHE A 52 -9.04 6.51 4.74
C PHE A 52 -8.72 5.28 3.88
N VAL A 53 -7.47 4.83 3.92
CA VAL A 53 -6.97 3.71 3.12
C VAL A 53 -7.24 2.38 3.81
N ARG A 54 -7.47 1.34 3.02
CA ARG A 54 -7.43 -0.05 3.46
C ARG A 54 -6.71 -0.89 2.41
N VAL A 55 -5.75 -1.67 2.85
CA VAL A 55 -5.00 -2.67 2.08
C VAL A 55 -5.48 -4.04 2.56
N TYR A 56 -6.00 -4.88 1.66
CA TYR A 56 -6.60 -6.17 2.03
C TYR A 56 -6.44 -7.22 0.93
N GLU A 57 -6.90 -8.45 1.18
CA GLU A 57 -6.76 -9.63 0.30
C GLU A 57 -5.29 -9.99 0.03
N ASN A 58 -4.82 -9.94 -1.23
CA ASN A 58 -3.47 -10.35 -1.64
C ASN A 58 -2.62 -9.14 -2.07
N ALA A 59 -3.03 -7.92 -1.72
CA ALA A 59 -2.39 -6.69 -2.15
C ALA A 59 -0.98 -6.53 -1.56
N LYS A 60 -0.01 -6.16 -2.40
CA LYS A 60 1.40 -5.98 -2.03
C LYS A 60 1.87 -4.57 -2.32
N ILE A 61 2.41 -3.91 -1.30
CA ILE A 61 2.94 -2.54 -1.38
C ILE A 61 4.39 -2.54 -0.89
N CYS A 62 5.30 -2.04 -1.71
CA CYS A 62 6.74 -2.04 -1.43
C CYS A 62 7.45 -0.79 -1.97
N GLY A 63 8.32 -0.18 -1.16
CA GLY A 63 9.12 0.98 -1.55
C GLY A 63 8.63 2.29 -0.93
N ASN A 64 9.19 3.43 -1.36
CA ASN A 64 8.83 4.75 -0.83
C ASN A 64 7.50 5.26 -1.41
N ILE A 65 6.42 4.63 -0.97
CA ILE A 65 5.07 4.83 -1.47
C ILE A 65 4.28 5.68 -0.47
N ARG A 66 3.50 6.62 -1.00
CA ARG A 66 2.47 7.35 -0.25
C ARG A 66 1.10 7.08 -0.90
N ILE A 67 0.27 6.28 -0.21
CA ILE A 67 -1.07 5.90 -0.67
C ILE A 67 -2.13 6.54 0.22
N CYS A 68 -3.09 7.23 -0.41
CA CYS A 68 -4.30 7.75 0.23
C CYS A 68 -5.60 7.10 -0.31
N VAL A 69 -5.51 5.90 -0.88
CA VAL A 69 -6.58 5.23 -1.65
C VAL A 69 -6.70 3.72 -1.35
N GLN A 70 -7.82 3.06 -1.65
CA GLN A 70 -8.03 1.62 -1.32
C GLN A 70 -7.28 0.68 -2.28
N VAL A 71 -6.67 -0.39 -1.76
CA VAL A 71 -5.91 -1.38 -2.53
C VAL A 71 -6.31 -2.80 -2.11
N TYR A 72 -6.71 -3.64 -3.06
CA TYR A 72 -7.16 -5.01 -2.81
C TYR A 72 -6.93 -5.93 -4.00
N GLY A 73 -7.42 -7.17 -3.98
CA GLY A 73 -7.15 -8.18 -4.99
C GLY A 73 -5.70 -8.65 -4.95
N HIS A 74 -5.17 -8.98 -6.14
CA HIS A 74 -3.76 -9.29 -6.41
C HIS A 74 -2.98 -8.03 -6.85
N ALA A 75 -3.35 -6.85 -6.34
CA ALA A 75 -2.70 -5.60 -6.71
C ALA A 75 -1.25 -5.53 -6.21
N GLU A 76 -0.37 -5.01 -7.04
CA GLU A 76 1.06 -4.95 -6.83
C GLU A 76 1.56 -3.52 -7.09
N ILE A 77 2.03 -2.84 -6.05
CA ILE A 77 2.52 -1.45 -6.13
C ILE A 77 3.95 -1.40 -5.60
N PHE A 78 4.88 -1.00 -6.46
CA PHE A 78 6.31 -1.02 -6.17
C PHE A 78 7.00 0.30 -6.57
N GLY A 79 7.98 0.73 -5.77
CA GLY A 79 8.88 1.83 -6.12
C GLY A 79 8.56 3.15 -5.42
N LYS A 80 8.67 4.27 -6.13
CA LYS A 80 8.46 5.61 -5.59
C LYS A 80 7.15 6.16 -6.12
N VAL A 81 6.07 5.76 -5.48
CA VAL A 81 4.72 6.03 -5.98
C VAL A 81 4.02 7.06 -5.10
N PHE A 82 3.45 8.09 -5.71
CA PHE A 82 2.59 9.07 -5.04
C PHE A 82 1.18 8.99 -5.63
N ILE A 83 0.24 8.52 -4.82
CA ILE A 83 -1.17 8.39 -5.23
C ILE A 83 -2.03 9.25 -4.33
N SER A 84 -2.75 10.20 -4.92
CA SER A 84 -3.64 11.09 -4.18
C SER A 84 -5.09 10.99 -4.67
N LYS A 85 -6.01 10.99 -3.69
CA LYS A 85 -7.48 11.11 -3.83
C LYS A 85 -8.18 9.96 -4.55
N HIS A 86 -9.28 9.48 -3.96
CA HIS A 86 -10.38 8.72 -4.56
C HIS A 86 -10.04 7.65 -5.62
N LEU A 87 -8.99 6.87 -5.40
CA LEU A 87 -8.62 5.75 -6.27
C LEU A 87 -8.97 4.40 -5.68
N LYS A 88 -9.11 3.41 -6.56
CA LYS A 88 -9.23 2.00 -6.20
C LYS A 88 -8.33 1.18 -7.11
N PHE A 89 -7.44 0.40 -6.49
CA PHE A 89 -6.62 -0.61 -7.15
C PHE A 89 -7.13 -1.99 -6.75
N TYR A 90 -7.44 -2.82 -7.73
CA TYR A 90 -7.96 -4.16 -7.49
C TYR A 90 -7.58 -5.13 -8.62
N ASP A 91 -7.98 -6.39 -8.46
CA ASP A 91 -7.64 -7.50 -9.36
C ASP A 91 -6.12 -7.64 -9.57
N ASN A 92 -5.63 -7.47 -10.80
CA ASN A 92 -4.22 -7.66 -11.15
C ASN A 92 -3.53 -6.32 -11.43
N ALA A 93 -3.98 -5.25 -10.78
CA ALA A 93 -3.41 -3.92 -10.96
C ALA A 93 -1.93 -3.90 -10.58
N LYS A 94 -1.08 -3.48 -11.51
CA LYS A 94 0.37 -3.41 -11.35
C LYS A 94 0.85 -1.98 -11.58
N VAL A 95 1.56 -1.42 -10.60
CA VAL A 95 2.15 -0.08 -10.64
C VAL A 95 3.61 -0.17 -10.24
N TYR A 96 4.51 0.33 -11.08
CA TYR A 96 5.95 0.28 -10.84
C TYR A 96 6.58 1.68 -10.99
N TYR A 97 7.79 1.88 -10.44
CA TYR A 97 8.68 3.04 -10.69
C TYR A 97 8.21 4.41 -10.12
N ASP A 98 8.77 5.54 -10.60
CA ASP A 98 8.48 6.92 -10.14
C ASP A 98 7.14 7.39 -10.73
N THR A 99 6.07 6.82 -10.20
CA THR A 99 4.70 7.03 -10.69
C THR A 99 3.98 8.07 -9.83
N ARG A 100 3.43 9.10 -10.48
CA ARG A 100 2.50 10.06 -9.84
C ARG A 100 1.13 9.93 -10.47
N ILE A 101 0.13 9.64 -9.65
CA ILE A 101 -1.24 9.54 -10.14
C ILE A 101 -2.20 10.39 -9.31
N LEU A 102 -2.94 11.24 -10.01
CA LEU A 102 -3.81 12.29 -9.47
C LEU A 102 -5.18 12.18 -10.15
N GLY A 103 -6.27 12.16 -9.39
CA GLY A 103 -7.63 12.21 -9.92
C GLY A 103 -8.51 11.04 -9.48
N PHE A 104 -9.63 10.83 -10.18
CA PHE A 104 -10.60 9.75 -9.94
C PHE A 104 -10.48 8.71 -11.04
N PHE A 105 -9.87 7.55 -10.76
CA PHE A 105 -9.86 6.43 -11.71
C PHE A 105 -9.87 5.10 -10.94
N CYS A 106 -10.17 4.01 -11.64
CA CYS A 106 -10.11 2.64 -11.13
C CYS A 106 -9.10 1.89 -11.99
N VAL A 107 -8.13 1.23 -11.36
CA VAL A 107 -7.10 0.48 -12.08
C VAL A 107 -7.36 -1.02 -11.89
N TYR A 108 -7.45 -1.74 -13.00
CA TYR A 108 -7.87 -3.14 -13.02
C TYR A 108 -6.79 -4.13 -13.51
N ARG A 109 -5.86 -3.74 -14.42
CA ARG A 109 -4.92 -4.74 -14.98
C ARG A 109 -3.48 -4.33 -15.24
N HIS A 110 -3.14 -3.06 -15.48
CA HIS A 110 -1.74 -2.64 -15.63
C HIS A 110 -1.64 -1.11 -15.76
N VAL A 111 -0.68 -0.49 -15.08
CA VAL A 111 -0.30 0.91 -15.28
C VAL A 111 1.22 0.94 -15.40
N ASN A 112 1.70 1.08 -16.63
CA ASN A 112 3.07 1.51 -16.90
C ASN A 112 3.00 3.03 -17.08
N LEU A 113 3.46 3.79 -16.09
CA LEU A 113 3.64 5.24 -16.17
C LEU A 113 5.13 5.56 -16.24
#